data_AF-A0A2M9WEH4-F1
#
_entry.id   AF-A0A2M9WEH4-F1
#
_cell.length_a   1.000
_cell.length_b   1.000
_cell.length_c   1.000
_cell.angle_alpha   90.00
_cell.angle_beta   90.00
_cell.angle_gamma   90.00
#
_symmetry.space_group_name_H-M   'P 1'
#
loop_
_entity.id
_entity.type
_entity.pdbx_description
1 polymer ?
#
loop_
_entity_poly.entity_id
_entity_poly.type
_entity_poly.pdbx_seq_one_letter_code
_entity_poly.pdbx_strand_id
1 'polypeptide(L)'
;MSDVSVLAQQLSRKRIRRYSIIGVVVVAVIAAMAIDTKVVKIGSEQDVQEQGFSPDSFGEKTFPGIQQDVEARAVEAKTLADALKANQQEAVQKYGVGSPLPVIPVKLEGVVQPGQMGIFPLKVDGLPEGNVIRLQTGPAITGTDLRDASGKIQFGDFTNQIEYQNAGSAINRAMKAKVLDKLDRDALPGKTVQVVGVFRLLTPNNWMVTPVSLEVK
;
A
#
# COMPACT_ATOMS: atom_id res chain seq x y z
N MET A 1 38.72 -42.21 -54.80
CA MET A 1 37.42 -41.55 -54.56
C MET A 1 36.58 -42.23 -53.45
N SER A 2 37.15 -43.13 -52.65
CA SER A 2 36.43 -43.94 -51.64
C SER A 2 36.44 -43.32 -50.23
N ASP A 3 37.53 -42.67 -49.81
CA ASP A 3 37.68 -42.25 -48.41
C ASP A 3 36.84 -41.01 -48.04
N VAL A 4 36.62 -40.12 -49.01
CA VAL A 4 35.75 -38.94 -48.83
C VAL A 4 34.28 -39.35 -48.64
N SER A 5 33.85 -40.45 -49.28
CA SER A 5 32.48 -40.98 -49.21
C SER A 5 32.18 -41.62 -47.84
N VAL A 6 33.16 -42.36 -47.29
CA VAL A 6 33.02 -43.02 -45.98
C VAL A 6 32.99 -42.01 -44.83
N LEU A 7 33.83 -40.97 -44.87
CA LEU A 7 33.82 -39.88 -43.90
C LEU A 7 32.50 -39.08 -43.93
N ALA A 8 31.97 -38.81 -45.13
CA ALA A 8 30.69 -38.12 -45.28
C ALA A 8 29.50 -38.92 -44.71
N GLN A 9 29.48 -40.24 -44.94
CA GLN A 9 28.46 -41.14 -44.38
C GLN A 9 28.54 -41.27 -42.85
N GLN A 10 29.75 -41.30 -42.28
CA GLN A 10 29.95 -41.35 -40.83
C GLN A 10 29.54 -40.04 -40.13
N LEU A 11 29.83 -38.89 -40.74
CA LEU A 11 29.41 -37.57 -40.22
C LEU A 11 27.88 -37.39 -40.31
N SER A 12 27.25 -37.87 -41.38
CA SER A 12 25.79 -37.86 -41.54
C SER A 12 25.08 -38.72 -40.48
N ARG A 13 25.54 -39.96 -40.26
CA ARG A 13 25.00 -40.84 -39.19
C ARG A 13 25.19 -40.25 -37.79
N LYS A 14 26.34 -39.61 -37.51
CA LYS A 14 26.58 -38.91 -36.23
C LYS A 14 25.67 -37.69 -36.04
N ARG A 15 25.38 -36.92 -37.10
CA ARG A 15 24.41 -35.80 -37.04
C ARG A 15 23.00 -36.31 -36.79
N ILE A 16 22.53 -37.31 -37.53
CA ILE A 16 21.20 -37.89 -37.35
C ILE A 16 21.03 -38.40 -35.91
N ARG A 17 22.02 -39.14 -35.38
CA ARG A 17 21.99 -39.61 -33.99
C ARG A 17 21.95 -38.47 -32.97
N ARG A 18 22.67 -37.37 -33.21
CA ARG A 18 22.63 -36.18 -32.34
C ARG A 18 21.27 -35.48 -32.39
N TYR A 19 20.68 -35.30 -33.57
CA TYR A 19 19.34 -34.70 -33.69
C TYR A 19 18.25 -35.59 -33.10
N SER A 20 18.34 -36.91 -33.23
CA SER A 20 17.43 -37.85 -32.56
C SER A 20 17.53 -37.78 -31.04
N ILE A 21 18.74 -37.71 -30.48
CA ILE A 21 18.94 -37.55 -29.02
C ILE A 21 18.36 -36.22 -28.54
N ILE A 22 18.61 -35.12 -29.26
CA ILE A 22 18.04 -33.80 -28.93
C ILE A 22 16.51 -33.86 -28.97
N GLY A 23 15.92 -34.50 -29.99
CA GLY A 23 14.48 -34.67 -30.09
C GLY A 23 13.89 -35.43 -28.90
N VAL A 24 14.52 -36.53 -28.48
CA VAL A 24 14.10 -37.29 -27.30
C VAL A 24 14.20 -36.46 -26.02
N VAL A 25 15.28 -35.69 -25.84
CA VAL A 25 15.44 -34.81 -24.67
C VAL A 25 14.37 -33.72 -24.65
N VAL A 26 14.08 -33.09 -25.80
CA VAL A 26 13.03 -32.05 -25.89
C VAL A 26 11.65 -32.63 -25.53
N VAL A 27 11.31 -33.81 -26.05
CA VAL A 27 10.03 -34.48 -25.73
C VAL A 27 9.96 -34.84 -24.24
N ALA A 28 11.06 -35.33 -23.65
CA ALA A 28 11.12 -35.65 -22.23
C ALA A 28 10.94 -34.41 -21.35
N VAL A 29 11.54 -33.27 -21.73
CA VAL A 29 11.36 -31.98 -21.02
C VAL A 29 9.92 -31.49 -21.12
N ILE A 30 9.31 -31.53 -22.31
CA ILE A 30 7.90 -31.14 -22.49
C ILE A 30 6.97 -32.03 -21.64
N ALA A 31 7.22 -33.35 -21.61
CA ALA A 31 6.47 -34.27 -20.78
C ALA A 31 6.65 -33.97 -19.28
N ALA A 32 7.87 -33.66 -18.83
CA ALA A 32 8.12 -33.26 -17.45
C ALA A 32 7.39 -31.97 -17.07
N MET A 33 7.39 -30.95 -17.94
CA MET A 33 6.62 -29.71 -17.73
C MET A 33 5.11 -29.97 -17.70
N ALA A 34 4.60 -30.89 -18.53
CA ALA A 34 3.19 -31.28 -18.51
C ALA A 34 2.79 -32.04 -17.24
N ILE A 35 3.69 -32.85 -16.67
CA ILE A 35 3.47 -33.58 -15.41
C ILE A 35 3.54 -32.63 -14.21
N ASP A 36 4.44 -31.65 -14.24
CA ASP A 36 4.63 -30.66 -13.17
C ASP A 36 3.59 -29.53 -13.19
N THR A 37 2.85 -29.37 -14.29
CA THR A 37 1.79 -28.37 -14.38
C THR A 37 0.49 -28.90 -13.79
N LYS A 38 0.16 -28.42 -12.59
CA LYS A 38 -1.15 -28.64 -11.97
C LYS A 38 -2.19 -27.69 -12.59
N VAL A 39 -3.13 -28.25 -13.37
CA VAL A 39 -4.25 -27.49 -13.93
C VAL A 39 -5.39 -27.42 -12.91
N VAL A 40 -5.61 -26.22 -12.34
CA VAL A 40 -6.77 -25.96 -11.48
C VAL A 40 -7.92 -25.44 -12.34
N LYS A 41 -9.07 -26.14 -12.31
CA LYS A 41 -10.30 -25.69 -12.98
C LYS A 41 -11.02 -24.71 -12.08
N ILE A 42 -11.42 -23.57 -12.65
CA ILE A 42 -12.30 -22.58 -11.99
C ILE A 42 -13.58 -23.31 -11.54
N GLY A 43 -13.82 -23.37 -10.24
CA GLY A 43 -14.95 -24.00 -9.52
C GLY A 43 -14.73 -25.41 -8.94
N SER A 44 -13.52 -25.96 -8.92
CA SER A 44 -13.21 -27.31 -8.37
C SER A 44 -12.91 -27.32 -6.86
N GLU A 45 -12.90 -28.48 -6.17
CA GLU A 45 -12.45 -28.57 -4.76
C GLU A 45 -10.98 -28.19 -4.54
N GLN A 46 -10.17 -28.17 -5.62
CA GLN A 46 -8.82 -27.61 -5.64
C GLN A 46 -8.79 -26.14 -6.04
N ASP A 47 -9.89 -25.63 -6.61
CA ASP A 47 -10.25 -24.22 -6.62
C ASP A 47 -10.85 -23.88 -5.26
N VAL A 48 -9.99 -24.03 -4.26
CA VAL A 48 -10.21 -23.55 -2.92
C VAL A 48 -10.25 -22.02 -3.05
N GLN A 49 -11.40 -21.50 -3.46
CA GLN A 49 -12.03 -20.44 -2.67
C GLN A 49 -12.25 -21.02 -1.27
N GLU A 50 -11.15 -21.23 -0.52
CA GLU A 50 -11.10 -20.79 0.87
C GLU A 50 -11.77 -19.44 0.83
N GLN A 51 -12.81 -19.21 1.64
CA GLN A 51 -13.51 -17.93 1.72
C GLN A 51 -12.49 -16.79 1.63
N GLY A 52 -12.27 -16.30 0.40
CA GLY A 52 -11.00 -15.67 0.08
C GLY A 52 -10.93 -14.36 0.84
N PHE A 53 -9.74 -13.92 1.23
CA PHE A 53 -9.58 -12.62 1.85
C PHE A 53 -10.32 -11.57 1.00
N SER A 54 -11.41 -11.03 1.55
CA SER A 54 -12.25 -10.02 0.89
C SER A 54 -11.78 -8.65 1.36
N PRO A 55 -11.03 -7.89 0.52
CA PRO A 55 -10.43 -6.65 0.97
C PRO A 55 -11.47 -5.63 1.42
N ASP A 56 -12.55 -5.44 0.65
CA ASP A 56 -13.56 -4.41 0.95
C ASP A 56 -14.28 -4.69 2.28
N SER A 57 -14.76 -5.92 2.48
CA SER A 57 -15.32 -6.37 3.77
C SER A 57 -14.35 -6.17 4.94
N PHE A 58 -13.05 -6.40 4.73
CA PHE A 58 -12.03 -6.17 5.75
C PHE A 58 -11.88 -4.68 6.05
N GLY A 59 -11.80 -3.82 5.03
CA GLY A 59 -11.68 -2.38 5.17
C GLY A 59 -12.86 -1.77 5.93
N GLU A 60 -14.09 -2.16 5.57
CA GLU A 60 -15.32 -1.67 6.21
C GLU A 60 -15.42 -2.07 7.69
N LYS A 61 -15.03 -3.29 8.04
CA LYS A 61 -15.04 -3.77 9.43
C LYS A 61 -13.93 -3.15 10.27
N THR A 62 -12.75 -2.96 9.69
CA THR A 62 -11.56 -2.53 10.43
C THR A 62 -11.47 -1.01 10.56
N PHE A 63 -11.96 -0.25 9.58
CA PHE A 63 -11.84 1.22 9.58
C PHE A 63 -12.43 1.89 10.83
N PRO A 64 -13.64 1.54 11.33
CA PRO A 64 -14.18 2.16 12.54
C PRO A 64 -13.27 2.01 13.77
N GLY A 65 -12.60 0.86 13.93
CA GLY A 65 -11.65 0.64 15.01
C GLY A 65 -10.38 1.47 14.85
N ILE A 66 -9.87 1.60 13.62
CA ILE A 66 -8.72 2.49 13.31
C ILE A 66 -9.10 3.94 13.58
N GLN A 67 -10.29 4.38 13.15
CA GLN A 67 -10.78 5.73 13.38
C GLN A 67 -10.78 6.08 14.87
N GLN A 68 -11.37 5.23 15.71
CA GLN A 68 -11.41 5.44 17.16
C GLN A 68 -10.01 5.45 17.79
N ASP A 69 -9.14 4.54 17.38
CA ASP A 69 -7.76 4.45 17.88
C ASP A 69 -6.94 5.70 17.53
N VAL A 70 -7.09 6.19 16.30
CA VAL A 70 -6.44 7.42 15.83
C VAL A 70 -7.00 8.64 16.55
N GLU A 71 -8.32 8.77 16.68
CA GLU A 71 -8.96 9.88 17.40
C GLU A 71 -8.54 9.95 18.87
N ALA A 72 -8.39 8.80 19.54
CA ALA A 72 -7.97 8.74 20.94
C ALA A 72 -6.49 9.11 21.15
N ARG A 73 -5.63 8.85 20.16
CA ARG A 73 -4.17 9.09 20.26
C ARG A 73 -3.69 10.34 19.53
N ALA A 74 -4.57 11.01 18.78
CA ALA A 74 -4.21 12.17 17.97
C ALA A 74 -3.64 13.30 18.83
N VAL A 75 -2.46 13.76 18.44
CA VAL A 75 -1.77 14.88 19.11
C VAL A 75 -2.02 16.16 18.34
N GLU A 76 -2.19 17.27 19.04
CA GLU A 76 -2.29 18.59 18.41
C GLU A 76 -1.04 18.89 17.56
N ALA A 77 -1.23 19.34 16.33
CA ALA A 77 -0.16 19.52 15.34
C ALA A 77 0.97 20.44 15.82
N LYS A 78 0.64 21.49 16.59
CA LYS A 78 1.63 22.38 17.17
C LYS A 78 2.53 21.66 18.18
N THR A 79 1.92 20.95 19.14
CA THR A 79 2.65 20.17 20.15
C THR A 79 3.52 19.10 19.49
N LEU A 80 3.02 18.46 18.44
CA LEU A 80 3.78 17.48 17.69
C LEU A 80 4.95 18.10 16.92
N ALA A 81 4.76 19.24 16.27
CA ALA A 81 5.81 19.95 15.53
C ALA A 81 6.94 20.39 16.47
N ASP A 82 6.60 20.94 17.63
CA ASP A 82 7.57 21.36 18.64
C ASP A 82 8.35 20.15 19.19
N ALA A 83 7.66 19.03 19.45
CA ALA A 83 8.30 17.79 19.92
C ALA A 83 9.25 17.20 18.86
N LEU A 84 8.84 17.15 17.58
CA LEU A 84 9.67 16.67 16.49
C LEU A 84 10.90 17.55 16.25
N LYS A 85 10.76 18.87 16.43
CA LYS A 85 11.88 19.82 16.34
C LYS A 85 12.86 19.70 17.50
N ALA A 86 12.36 19.47 18.71
CA ALA A 86 13.18 19.33 19.90
C ALA A 86 13.96 18.00 19.92
N ASN A 87 13.24 16.88 19.73
CA ASN A 87 13.84 15.55 19.67
C ASN A 87 12.94 14.60 18.87
N GLN A 88 13.29 14.41 17.60
CA GLN A 88 12.54 13.53 16.70
C GLN A 88 12.46 12.08 17.22
N GLN A 89 13.53 11.53 17.79
CA GLN A 89 13.55 10.14 18.24
C GLN A 89 12.59 9.93 19.41
N GLU A 90 12.58 10.85 20.36
CA GLU A 90 11.67 10.82 21.51
C GLU A 90 10.22 11.03 21.08
N ALA A 91 9.96 11.98 20.17
CA ALA A 91 8.62 12.21 19.62
C ALA A 91 8.09 10.97 18.88
N VAL A 92 8.94 10.29 18.11
CA VAL A 92 8.59 9.03 17.44
C VAL A 92 8.33 7.91 18.44
N GLN A 93 9.14 7.76 19.48
CA GLN A 93 8.91 6.75 20.52
C GLN A 93 7.60 6.99 21.28
N LYS A 94 7.24 8.26 21.49
CA LYS A 94 6.06 8.64 22.26
C LYS A 94 4.76 8.59 21.46
N TYR A 95 4.78 9.03 20.20
CA TYR A 95 3.57 9.22 19.40
C TYR A 95 3.52 8.37 18.13
N GLY A 96 4.66 7.87 17.67
CA GLY A 96 4.77 7.07 16.45
C GLY A 96 4.45 5.61 16.69
N VAL A 97 3.88 4.98 15.66
CA VAL A 97 3.63 3.54 15.61
C VAL A 97 4.39 2.94 14.45
N GLY A 98 5.09 1.84 14.72
CA GLY A 98 5.89 1.14 13.73
C GLY A 98 7.29 1.74 13.54
N SER A 99 8.13 0.98 12.83
CA SER A 99 9.53 1.30 12.50
C SER A 99 9.87 0.61 11.18
N PRO A 100 10.74 1.17 10.31
CA PRO A 100 11.54 2.40 10.47
C PRO A 100 10.81 3.69 10.09
N LEU A 101 9.65 3.60 9.44
CA LEU A 101 8.84 4.76 9.04
C LEU A 101 7.59 4.84 9.91
N PRO A 102 7.65 5.52 11.06
CA PRO A 102 6.55 5.55 12.01
C PRO A 102 5.36 6.32 11.43
N VAL A 103 4.16 5.86 11.77
CA VAL A 103 2.91 6.56 11.51
C VAL A 103 2.47 7.27 12.77
N ILE A 104 2.16 8.57 12.66
CA ILE A 104 1.79 9.41 13.80
C ILE A 104 0.37 9.94 13.59
N PRO A 105 -0.55 9.76 14.57
CA PRO A 105 -1.85 10.39 14.56
C PRO A 105 -1.75 11.86 14.96
N VAL A 106 -2.42 12.74 14.23
CA VAL A 106 -2.39 14.19 14.42
C VAL A 106 -3.78 14.79 14.31
N LYS A 107 -4.05 15.78 15.14
CA LYS A 107 -5.21 16.65 15.07
C LYS A 107 -4.75 18.06 14.76
N LEU A 108 -5.47 18.72 13.86
CA LEU A 108 -5.16 20.07 13.44
C LEU A 108 -6.41 20.82 12.99
N GLU A 109 -6.30 22.14 13.04
CA GLU A 109 -7.27 23.06 12.46
C GLU A 109 -6.52 24.02 11.55
N GLY A 110 -7.02 24.23 10.34
CA GLY A 110 -6.34 25.10 9.38
C GLY A 110 -7.20 25.50 8.20
N VAL A 111 -6.74 26.54 7.50
CA VAL A 111 -7.39 27.04 6.29
C VAL A 111 -6.85 26.29 5.08
N VAL A 112 -7.76 25.67 4.32
CA VAL A 112 -7.41 24.96 3.08
C VAL A 112 -6.90 25.95 2.04
N GLN A 113 -5.73 25.68 1.48
CA GLN A 113 -5.16 26.43 0.37
C GLN A 113 -5.49 25.76 -0.96
N PRO A 114 -5.42 26.47 -2.10
CA PRO A 114 -5.58 25.87 -3.41
C PRO A 114 -4.64 24.66 -3.60
N GLY A 115 -5.23 23.54 -3.98
CA GLY A 115 -4.56 22.26 -4.14
C GLY A 115 -4.79 21.67 -5.52
N GLN A 116 -4.10 20.57 -5.82
CA GLN A 116 -4.23 19.85 -7.08
C GLN A 116 -4.42 18.36 -6.82
N MET A 117 -5.19 17.70 -7.68
CA MET A 117 -5.46 16.26 -7.60
C MET A 117 -5.96 15.82 -6.21
N GLY A 118 -6.74 16.71 -5.57
CA GLY A 118 -7.32 16.52 -4.23
C GLY A 118 -6.31 16.33 -3.10
N ILE A 119 -5.10 16.84 -3.29
CA ILE A 119 -4.14 17.13 -2.23
C ILE A 119 -4.17 18.63 -1.98
N PHE A 120 -4.55 19.03 -0.77
CA PHE A 120 -4.69 20.43 -0.38
C PHE A 120 -3.67 20.80 0.69
N PRO A 121 -2.82 21.82 0.47
CA PRO A 121 -2.02 22.38 1.55
C PRO A 121 -2.93 23.02 2.60
N LEU A 122 -2.58 22.89 3.88
CA LEU A 122 -3.28 23.51 4.98
C LEU A 122 -2.41 24.60 5.61
N LYS A 123 -2.99 25.78 5.80
CA LYS A 123 -2.40 26.83 6.63
C LYS A 123 -2.90 26.64 8.06
N VAL A 124 -2.05 26.11 8.92
CA VAL A 124 -2.32 25.88 10.34
C VAL A 124 -1.59 26.94 11.15
N ASP A 125 -2.31 27.67 11.98
CA ASP A 125 -1.72 28.74 12.78
C ASP A 125 -0.86 28.19 13.91
N GLY A 126 0.26 28.87 14.18
CA GLY A 126 1.16 28.54 15.28
C GLY A 126 2.12 27.37 15.02
N LEU A 127 2.22 26.87 13.79
CA LEU A 127 3.28 25.96 13.38
C LEU A 127 4.62 26.70 13.19
N PRO A 128 5.76 26.02 13.45
CA PRO A 128 7.08 26.54 13.10
C PRO A 128 7.19 26.88 11.61
N GLU A 129 7.97 27.92 11.29
CA GLU A 129 8.24 28.28 9.90
C GLU A 129 8.86 27.11 9.12
N GLY A 130 8.36 26.89 7.90
CA GLY A 130 8.80 25.79 7.03
C GLY A 130 8.04 24.48 7.18
N ASN A 131 7.10 24.39 8.13
CA ASN A 131 6.21 23.22 8.22
C ASN A 131 5.13 23.28 7.13
N VAL A 132 5.10 22.25 6.29
CA VAL A 132 4.13 22.06 5.21
C VAL A 132 3.23 20.88 5.57
N ILE A 133 1.96 21.17 5.82
CA ILE A 133 0.94 20.14 6.02
C ILE A 133 0.08 20.07 4.77
N ARG A 134 -0.11 18.85 4.26
CA ARG A 134 -0.98 18.56 3.12
C ARG A 134 -2.03 17.54 3.53
N LEU A 135 -3.27 17.81 3.16
CA LEU A 135 -4.41 16.95 3.37
C LEU A 135 -4.70 16.17 2.10
N GLN A 136 -4.73 14.84 2.21
CA GLN A 136 -5.09 13.96 1.10
C GLN A 136 -6.60 13.67 1.16
N THR A 137 -7.36 14.18 0.18
CA THR A 137 -8.81 13.99 0.12
C THR A 137 -9.25 13.04 -1.01
N GLY A 138 -8.36 12.56 -1.89
CA GLY A 138 -8.66 11.70 -3.07
C GLY A 138 -8.39 12.42 -4.41
N PRO A 139 -8.88 11.98 -5.60
CA PRO A 139 -9.86 10.92 -5.85
C PRO A 139 -9.35 9.52 -5.49
N ALA A 140 -8.02 9.33 -5.46
CA ALA A 140 -7.38 8.14 -4.92
C ALA A 140 -6.58 8.50 -3.66
N ILE A 141 -6.74 7.70 -2.60
CA ILE A 141 -5.93 7.80 -1.38
C ILE A 141 -4.79 6.80 -1.52
N THR A 142 -3.56 7.33 -1.58
CA THR A 142 -2.35 6.52 -1.70
C THR A 142 -1.74 6.20 -0.34
N GLY A 143 -0.98 5.11 -0.28
CA GLY A 143 -0.25 4.68 0.91
C GLY A 143 -1.00 3.68 1.79
N THR A 144 -0.34 3.24 2.85
CA THR A 144 -0.87 2.26 3.81
C THR A 144 -0.95 2.82 5.23
N ASP A 145 -0.95 4.15 5.36
CA ASP A 145 -0.81 4.83 6.64
C ASP A 145 -1.93 4.46 7.61
N LEU A 146 -3.17 4.34 7.15
CA LEU A 146 -4.30 3.91 8.00
C LEU A 146 -4.15 2.46 8.50
N ARG A 147 -3.65 1.56 7.65
CA ARG A 147 -3.37 0.16 8.05
C ARG A 147 -2.31 0.12 9.14
N ASP A 148 -1.24 0.89 8.93
CA ASP A 148 -0.05 0.89 9.78
C ASP A 148 -0.24 1.75 11.05
N ALA A 149 -1.24 2.64 11.08
CA ALA A 149 -1.49 3.60 12.16
C ALA A 149 -1.65 2.97 13.54
N SER A 150 -2.30 1.82 13.62
CA SER A 150 -2.55 1.12 14.90
C SER A 150 -1.43 0.14 15.28
N GLY A 151 -0.59 -0.28 14.31
CA GLY A 151 0.41 -1.34 14.49
C GLY A 151 -0.18 -2.73 14.76
N LYS A 152 -1.51 -2.87 14.76
CA LYS A 152 -2.23 -4.13 15.04
C LYS A 152 -2.36 -5.02 13.81
N ILE A 153 -2.31 -4.42 12.62
CA ILE A 153 -2.42 -5.15 11.34
C ILE A 153 -1.00 -5.42 10.85
N GLN A 154 -0.60 -6.68 10.90
CA GLN A 154 0.75 -7.11 10.55
C GLN A 154 0.73 -8.01 9.33
N PHE A 155 1.86 -8.11 8.65
CA PHE A 155 1.98 -8.99 7.48
C PHE A 155 1.63 -10.45 7.80
N GLY A 156 1.95 -10.91 9.02
CA GLY A 156 1.65 -12.27 9.48
C GLY A 156 0.16 -12.60 9.60
N ASP A 157 -0.73 -11.61 9.55
CA ASP A 157 -2.19 -11.81 9.55
C ASP A 157 -2.73 -12.16 8.14
N PHE A 158 -1.87 -12.19 7.12
CA PHE A 158 -2.24 -12.38 5.72
C PHE A 158 -1.40 -13.48 5.07
N THR A 159 -1.98 -14.14 4.06
CA THR A 159 -1.34 -15.27 3.40
C THR A 159 -0.23 -14.82 2.45
N ASN A 160 -0.35 -13.61 1.89
CA ASN A 160 0.59 -13.10 0.90
C ASN A 160 0.64 -11.56 0.88
N GLN A 161 1.62 -11.03 0.15
CA GLN A 161 1.83 -9.58 0.03
C GLN A 161 0.68 -8.86 -0.68
N ILE A 162 0.00 -9.53 -1.61
CA ILE A 162 -1.11 -8.93 -2.36
C ILE A 162 -2.28 -8.66 -1.41
N GLU A 163 -2.65 -9.63 -0.56
CA GLU A 163 -3.68 -9.47 0.46
C GLU A 163 -3.35 -8.36 1.44
N TYR A 164 -2.10 -8.32 1.94
CA TYR A 164 -1.66 -7.28 2.87
C TYR A 164 -1.73 -5.86 2.28
N GLN A 165 -1.41 -5.70 0.99
CA GLN A 165 -1.54 -4.41 0.29
C GLN A 165 -3.01 -4.07 -0.03
N ASN A 166 -3.80 -5.08 -0.38
CA ASN A 166 -5.22 -4.93 -0.63
C ASN A 166 -5.98 -4.52 0.63
N ALA A 167 -5.58 -5.02 1.80
CA ALA A 167 -6.10 -4.59 3.10
C ALA A 167 -5.90 -3.08 3.31
N GLY A 168 -4.69 -2.56 3.04
CA GLY A 168 -4.42 -1.11 3.13
C GLY A 168 -5.26 -0.29 2.16
N SER A 169 -5.35 -0.75 0.91
CA SER A 169 -6.17 -0.09 -0.11
C SER A 169 -7.67 -0.09 0.24
N ALA A 170 -8.16 -1.19 0.82
CA ALA A 170 -9.56 -1.31 1.22
C ALA A 170 -9.91 -0.44 2.43
N ILE A 171 -9.01 -0.33 3.43
CA ILE A 171 -9.17 0.61 4.54
C ILE A 171 -9.25 2.05 4.01
N ASN A 172 -8.40 2.41 3.04
CA ASN A 172 -8.45 3.73 2.40
C ASN A 172 -9.77 3.97 1.66
N ARG A 173 -10.32 2.95 0.98
CA ARG A 173 -11.65 3.03 0.34
C ARG A 173 -12.76 3.21 1.36
N ALA A 174 -12.76 2.43 2.45
CA ALA A 174 -13.75 2.54 3.52
C ALA A 174 -13.70 3.92 4.20
N MET A 175 -12.50 4.44 4.45
CA MET A 175 -12.31 5.81 4.94
C MET A 175 -12.91 6.84 3.98
N LYS A 176 -12.54 6.75 2.70
CA LYS A 176 -13.03 7.69 1.68
C LYS A 176 -14.55 7.70 1.64
N ALA A 177 -15.17 6.51 1.60
CA ALA A 177 -16.62 6.36 1.59
C ALA A 177 -17.30 7.00 2.81
N LYS A 178 -16.69 6.84 4.00
CA LYS A 178 -17.27 7.32 5.25
C LYS A 178 -17.02 8.80 5.52
N VAL A 179 -15.86 9.33 5.14
CA VAL A 179 -15.36 10.65 5.55
C VAL A 179 -15.38 11.66 4.40
N LEU A 180 -15.11 11.24 3.16
CA LEU A 180 -14.78 12.13 2.05
C LEU A 180 -15.80 12.12 0.91
N ASP A 181 -16.67 11.10 0.79
CA ASP A 181 -17.61 10.99 -0.33
C ASP A 181 -18.64 12.12 -0.39
N LYS A 182 -19.00 12.70 0.75
CA LYS A 182 -19.94 13.83 0.83
C LYS A 182 -19.26 15.20 0.73
N LEU A 183 -17.93 15.22 0.63
CA LEU A 183 -17.16 16.46 0.65
C LEU A 183 -17.22 17.13 -0.72
N ASP A 184 -17.64 18.39 -0.75
CA ASP A 184 -17.44 19.24 -1.93
C ASP A 184 -16.01 19.74 -1.96
N ARG A 185 -15.19 19.06 -2.75
CA ARG A 185 -13.75 19.24 -2.81
C ARG A 185 -13.36 20.53 -3.53
N ASP A 186 -14.19 20.95 -4.48
CA ASP A 186 -13.95 22.14 -5.28
C ASP A 186 -14.27 23.41 -4.46
N ALA A 187 -15.15 23.29 -3.46
CA ALA A 187 -15.48 24.34 -2.51
C ALA A 187 -14.56 24.39 -1.27
N LEU A 188 -13.60 23.47 -1.11
CA LEU A 188 -12.70 23.43 0.05
C LEU A 188 -11.74 24.63 0.13
N PRO A 189 -11.09 25.10 -0.95
CA PRO A 189 -10.11 26.17 -0.84
C PRO A 189 -10.70 27.44 -0.18
N GLY A 190 -10.00 27.97 0.81
CA GLY A 190 -10.42 29.13 1.61
C GLY A 190 -11.31 28.80 2.81
N LYS A 191 -11.75 27.54 2.97
CA LYS A 191 -12.51 27.10 4.17
C LYS A 191 -11.58 26.73 5.31
N THR A 192 -12.07 26.90 6.54
CA THR A 192 -11.43 26.37 7.73
C THR A 192 -11.89 24.94 7.94
N VAL A 193 -10.94 24.02 8.14
CA VAL A 193 -11.24 22.61 8.41
C VAL A 193 -10.61 22.16 9.71
N GLN A 194 -11.33 21.33 10.45
CA GLN A 194 -10.78 20.54 11.54
C GLN A 194 -10.52 19.12 11.02
N VAL A 195 -9.29 18.65 11.17
CA VAL A 195 -8.84 17.36 10.65
C VAL A 195 -8.29 16.53 11.80
N VAL A 196 -8.71 15.29 11.86
CA VAL A 196 -8.01 14.23 12.60
C VAL A 196 -7.57 13.20 11.58
N GLY A 197 -6.29 12.84 11.60
CA GLY A 197 -5.73 11.91 10.63
C GLY A 197 -4.40 11.35 11.05
N VAL A 198 -3.77 10.65 10.12
CA VAL A 198 -2.45 10.07 10.31
C VAL A 198 -1.52 10.50 9.19
N PHE A 199 -0.24 10.57 9.48
CA PHE A 199 0.79 10.73 8.46
C PHE A 199 1.98 9.84 8.78
N ARG A 200 2.67 9.42 7.72
CA ARG A 200 3.96 8.75 7.84
C ARG A 200 5.07 9.78 7.96
N LEU A 201 5.91 9.65 8.98
CA LEU A 201 7.03 10.55 9.19
C LEU A 201 8.16 10.23 8.20
N LEU A 202 8.09 10.84 7.02
CA LEU A 202 9.18 10.81 6.02
C LEU A 202 10.21 11.90 6.31
N THR A 203 9.71 13.10 6.63
CA THR A 203 10.53 14.26 7.01
C THR A 203 9.83 15.02 8.14
N PRO A 204 10.57 15.64 9.08
CA PRO A 204 9.96 16.33 10.22
C PRO A 204 9.04 17.49 9.87
N ASN A 205 9.26 18.15 8.72
CA ASN A 205 8.58 19.40 8.37
C ASN A 205 7.53 19.24 7.27
N ASN A 206 7.35 18.06 6.68
CA ASN A 206 6.41 17.86 5.58
C ASN A 206 5.53 16.65 5.87
N TRP A 207 4.26 16.90 6.12
CA TRP A 207 3.29 15.90 6.55
C TRP A 207 2.22 15.73 5.48
N MET A 208 2.06 14.49 5.01
CA MET A 208 0.94 14.10 4.16
C MET A 208 -0.09 13.40 5.04
N VAL A 209 -1.15 14.13 5.41
CA VAL A 209 -2.18 13.68 6.33
C VAL A 209 -3.28 12.96 5.56
N THR A 210 -3.51 11.71 5.92
CA THR A 210 -4.68 10.93 5.52
C THR A 210 -5.73 11.04 6.62
N PRO A 211 -6.90 11.65 6.37
CA PRO A 211 -7.88 11.92 7.42
C PRO A 211 -8.62 10.63 7.84
N VAL A 212 -8.96 10.55 9.12
CA VAL A 212 -9.99 9.63 9.65
C VAL A 212 -11.27 10.38 10.01
N SER A 213 -11.17 11.70 10.18
CA SER A 213 -12.28 12.62 10.39
C SER A 213 -11.93 13.97 9.76
N LEU A 214 -12.92 14.59 9.12
CA LEU A 214 -12.80 15.89 8.47
C LEU A 214 -14.10 16.67 8.66
N GLU A 215 -14.01 17.84 9.27
CA GLU A 215 -15.12 18.75 9.47
C GLU A 215 -14.80 20.11 8.83
N VAL A 216 -15.73 20.62 8.01
CA VAL A 216 -15.61 21.95 7.40
C VAL A 216 -16.42 22.93 8.25
N LYS A 217 -15.77 24.01 8.70
CA LYS A 217 -16.41 25.09 9.48
C LYS A 217 -16.99 26.19 8.60
#